data_AF-A0A1A8P0V7-F1
#
_entry.id   AF-A0A1A8P0V7-F1
#
_cell.length_a   1.000
_cell.length_b   1.000
_cell.length_c   1.000
_cell.angle_alpha   90.00
_cell.angle_beta   90.00
_cell.angle_gamma   90.00
#
_symmetry.space_group_name_H-M   'P 1'
#
loop_
_entity.id
_entity.type
_entity.pdbx_description
1 polymer ?
#
loop_
_entity_poly.entity_id
_entity_poly.type
_entity_poly.pdbx_seq_one_letter_code
_entity_poly.pdbx_strand_id
1 'polypeptide(L)'
;TLIVEAMDQGSPAQSAQGVVVIYVKEVEYYGIRFSRNAIDVSIQENAAKGTAVAQAQAQLPDGTGKGISYSLFSGNRKHAFSISSSTGEIWVESSNGLDFEDNPRLRLVVKAETVTSTSFMAFNLVLQDVNDNLPRFQLQNYVAYMKE
;
A
#
# COMPACT_ATOMS: atom_id res chain seq x y z
N THR A 1 19.60 8.03 18.74
CA THR A 1 20.60 7.60 19.73
C THR A 1 20.45 6.11 19.93
N LEU A 2 21.56 5.37 20.03
CA LEU A 2 21.55 3.93 20.33
C LEU A 2 22.36 3.69 21.61
N ILE A 3 21.91 2.75 22.43
CA ILE A 3 22.70 2.23 23.56
C ILE A 3 23.32 0.92 23.10
N VAL A 4 24.63 0.82 23.20
CA VAL A 4 25.38 -0.39 22.85
C VAL A 4 26.01 -0.99 24.10
N GLU A 5 26.05 -2.31 24.18
CA GLU A 5 26.64 -3.04 25.29
C GLU A 5 27.82 -3.87 24.78
N ALA A 6 28.97 -3.75 25.44
CA ALA A 6 30.11 -4.63 25.25
C ALA A 6 30.19 -5.58 26.44
N MET A 7 30.29 -6.88 26.19
CA MET A 7 30.41 -7.92 27.22
C MET A 7 31.63 -8.80 26.94
N ASP A 8 32.43 -9.07 27.96
CA ASP A 8 33.53 -10.03 27.86
C ASP A 8 33.02 -11.49 27.94
N GLN A 9 33.92 -12.45 27.68
CA GLN A 9 33.61 -13.89 27.77
C GLN A 9 34.09 -14.50 29.10
N GLY A 10 34.27 -13.67 30.13
CA GLY A 10 34.76 -14.10 31.44
C GLY A 10 33.73 -14.91 32.24
N SER A 11 34.15 -15.48 33.37
CA SER A 11 33.25 -16.09 34.35
C SER A 11 33.60 -15.60 35.76
N PRO A 12 32.79 -14.69 36.35
CA PRO A 12 31.60 -14.08 35.77
C PRO A 12 31.93 -13.09 34.64
N ALA A 13 31.07 -13.01 33.64
CA ALA A 13 31.22 -12.04 32.54
C ALA A 13 30.95 -10.62 33.05
N GLN A 14 31.69 -9.64 32.53
CA GLN A 14 31.46 -8.22 32.80
C GLN A 14 31.00 -7.52 31.53
N SER A 15 30.11 -6.52 31.70
CA SER A 15 29.65 -5.69 30.60
C SER A 15 29.72 -4.20 30.91
N ALA A 16 29.80 -3.40 29.85
CA ALA A 16 29.77 -1.95 29.89
C ALA A 16 28.85 -1.41 28.80
N GLN A 17 28.06 -0.40 29.14
CA GLN A 17 27.16 0.29 28.20
C GLN A 17 27.78 1.60 27.70
N GLY A 18 27.60 1.89 26.42
CA GLY A 18 27.99 3.13 25.77
C GLY A 18 26.83 3.76 25.02
N VAL A 19 26.84 5.09 24.90
CA VAL A 19 25.82 5.84 24.14
C VAL A 19 26.40 6.26 22.79
N VAL A 20 25.75 5.83 21.70
CA VAL A 20 26.07 6.25 20.34
C VAL A 20 25.04 7.28 19.87
N VAL A 21 25.52 8.51 19.64
CA VAL A 21 24.71 9.58 19.04
C VAL A 21 24.86 9.52 17.52
N ILE A 22 23.74 9.32 16.82
CA ILE A 22 23.70 9.29 15.35
C ILE A 22 23.12 10.63 14.89
N TYR A 23 23.91 11.36 14.11
CA TYR A 23 23.46 12.57 13.41
C TYR A 23 23.08 12.19 11.98
N VAL A 24 21.80 12.32 11.65
CA VAL A 24 21.33 12.13 10.27
C VAL A 24 21.43 13.48 9.56
N LYS A 25 22.32 13.57 8.58
CA LYS A 25 22.41 14.74 7.71
C LYS A 25 21.48 14.51 6.52
N GLU A 26 20.47 15.37 6.37
CA GLU A 26 19.66 15.38 5.16
C GLU A 26 20.54 15.80 3.97
N VAL A 27 20.57 14.97 2.94
CA VAL A 27 21.15 15.29 1.64
C VAL A 27 19.98 15.50 0.70
N GLU A 28 19.96 16.62 -0.02
CA GLU A 28 18.93 16.86 -1.03
C GLU A 28 18.99 15.77 -2.10
N TYR A 29 17.87 15.07 -2.29
CA TYR A 29 17.72 14.04 -3.30
C TYR A 29 17.24 14.67 -4.61
N TYR A 30 18.08 14.63 -5.65
CA TYR A 30 17.78 15.16 -6.98
C TYR A 30 17.38 14.05 -7.97
N GLY A 31 16.62 13.05 -7.53
CA GLY A 31 16.10 11.99 -8.40
C GLY A 31 14.64 12.17 -8.79
N ILE A 32 14.04 11.12 -9.35
CA ILE A 32 12.60 11.11 -9.63
C ILE A 32 11.80 11.16 -8.33
N ARG A 33 10.70 11.90 -8.37
CA ARG A 33 9.82 12.08 -7.20
C ARG A 33 8.37 12.11 -7.60
N PHE A 34 7.52 11.60 -6.72
CA PHE A 34 6.10 11.90 -6.74
C PHE A 34 5.86 13.22 -6.00
N SER A 35 4.82 13.96 -6.38
CA SER A 35 4.40 15.18 -5.68
C SER A 35 3.82 14.90 -4.29
N ARG A 36 3.36 13.66 -4.07
CA ARG A 36 2.79 13.15 -2.82
C ARG A 36 3.32 11.75 -2.56
N ASN A 37 3.47 11.40 -1.29
CA ASN A 37 3.88 10.05 -0.89
C ASN A 37 2.69 9.07 -0.85
N ALA A 38 1.47 9.59 -0.68
CA ALA A 38 0.25 8.81 -0.70
C ALA A 38 -0.96 9.64 -1.15
N ILE A 39 -1.98 8.97 -1.69
CA ILE A 39 -3.33 9.51 -1.88
C ILE A 39 -4.39 8.47 -1.51
N ASP A 40 -5.58 8.95 -1.17
CA ASP A 40 -6.75 8.11 -0.94
C ASP A 40 -7.63 8.08 -2.20
N VAL A 41 -8.15 6.91 -2.55
CA VAL A 41 -9.00 6.69 -3.72
C VAL A 41 -10.18 5.81 -3.33
N SER A 42 -11.39 6.15 -3.75
CA SER A 42 -12.57 5.31 -3.54
C SER A 42 -12.90 4.50 -4.79
N ILE A 43 -13.27 3.24 -4.61
CA ILE A 43 -13.62 2.32 -5.69
C ILE A 43 -14.75 1.40 -5.23
N GLN A 44 -15.68 1.05 -6.12
CA GLN A 44 -16.70 0.04 -5.81
C GLN A 44 -16.07 -1.34 -5.77
N GLU A 45 -16.53 -2.20 -4.86
CA GLU A 45 -16.04 -3.57 -4.77
C GLU A 45 -16.34 -4.38 -6.04
N ASN A 46 -17.51 -4.16 -6.65
CA ASN A 46 -17.90 -4.79 -7.91
C ASN A 46 -17.41 -4.06 -9.17
N ALA A 47 -16.39 -3.20 -9.06
CA ALA A 47 -15.86 -2.44 -10.19
C ALA A 47 -15.46 -3.36 -11.35
N ALA A 48 -15.91 -3.02 -12.55
CA ALA A 48 -15.68 -3.84 -13.74
C ALA A 48 -14.22 -3.77 -14.21
N LYS A 49 -13.78 -4.80 -14.93
CA LYS A 49 -12.49 -4.77 -15.63
C LYS A 49 -12.42 -3.57 -16.57
N GLY A 50 -11.33 -2.82 -16.49
CA GLY A 50 -11.10 -1.60 -17.26
C GLY A 50 -11.56 -0.31 -16.55
N THR A 51 -12.21 -0.39 -15.39
CA THR A 51 -12.53 0.81 -14.60
C THR A 51 -11.25 1.53 -14.19
N ALA A 52 -11.13 2.80 -14.57
CA ALA A 52 -10.01 3.66 -14.17
C ALA A 52 -10.05 3.91 -12.66
N VAL A 53 -8.89 3.78 -12.01
CA VAL A 53 -8.73 3.94 -10.56
C VAL A 53 -8.02 5.25 -10.24
N ALA A 54 -6.82 5.42 -10.77
CA ALA A 54 -6.00 6.61 -10.55
C ALA A 54 -4.88 6.69 -11.60
N GLN A 55 -4.12 7.79 -11.57
CA GLN A 55 -2.91 7.93 -12.37
C GLN A 55 -1.73 8.27 -11.49
N ALA A 56 -0.68 7.46 -11.54
CA ALA A 56 0.59 7.74 -10.92
C ALA A 56 1.40 8.71 -11.77
N GLN A 57 1.88 9.80 -11.16
CA GLN A 57 2.64 10.81 -11.87
C GLN A 57 3.89 11.20 -11.06
N ALA A 58 5.02 10.61 -11.46
CA ALA A 58 6.34 11.02 -11.01
C ALA A 58 6.95 12.03 -11.99
N GLN A 59 7.89 12.82 -11.48
CA GLN A 59 8.60 13.84 -12.24
C GLN A 59 10.09 13.75 -11.95
N LEU A 60 10.89 14.00 -12.99
CA LEU A 60 12.32 14.30 -12.89
C LEU A 60 12.53 15.68 -12.23
N PRO A 61 13.76 16.01 -11.81
CA PRO A 61 14.07 17.32 -11.22
C PRO A 61 13.71 18.52 -12.11
N ASP A 62 13.72 18.34 -13.43
CA ASP A 62 13.34 19.35 -14.43
C ASP A 62 11.81 19.46 -14.63
N GLY A 63 11.02 18.65 -13.91
CA GLY A 63 9.56 18.61 -13.99
C GLY A 63 9.01 17.69 -15.08
N THR A 64 9.85 17.09 -15.92
CA THR A 64 9.40 16.21 -17.01
C THR A 64 9.13 14.78 -16.51
N GLY A 65 8.26 14.05 -17.22
CA GLY A 65 7.98 12.64 -16.96
C GLY A 65 8.61 11.68 -17.98
N LYS A 66 9.48 12.16 -18.87
CA LYS A 66 9.97 11.38 -20.01
C LYS A 66 10.98 10.34 -19.54
N GLY A 67 10.78 9.09 -19.96
CA GLY A 67 11.69 7.98 -19.62
C GLY A 67 11.49 7.41 -18.21
N ILE A 68 10.39 7.77 -17.54
CA ILE A 68 9.94 7.12 -16.32
C ILE A 68 9.05 5.93 -16.68
N SER A 69 9.34 4.76 -16.13
CA SER A 69 8.45 3.60 -16.17
C SER A 69 7.75 3.36 -14.85
N TYR A 70 6.50 2.89 -14.92
CA TYR A 70 5.67 2.62 -13.76
C TYR A 70 5.37 1.11 -13.60
N SER A 71 5.31 0.63 -12.36
CA SER A 71 4.92 -0.74 -12.04
C SER A 71 4.24 -0.84 -10.68
N LEU A 72 3.42 -1.88 -10.48
CA LEU A 72 2.84 -2.20 -9.18
C LEU A 72 3.87 -2.96 -8.36
N PHE A 73 4.37 -2.32 -7.30
CA PHE A 73 5.42 -2.87 -6.45
C PHE A 73 4.86 -3.84 -5.39
N SER A 74 3.76 -3.47 -4.75
CA SER A 74 3.15 -4.30 -3.71
C SER A 74 1.66 -3.98 -3.51
N GLY A 75 0.94 -4.88 -2.86
CA GLY A 75 -0.47 -4.67 -2.49
C GLY A 75 -1.50 -5.08 -3.54
N ASN A 76 -1.06 -5.57 -4.71
CA ASN A 76 -1.93 -6.06 -5.78
C ASN A 76 -2.41 -7.50 -5.50
N ARG A 77 -3.25 -7.69 -4.48
CA ARG A 77 -3.83 -9.00 -4.13
C ARG A 77 -4.69 -9.53 -5.28
N LYS A 78 -4.59 -10.83 -5.56
CA LYS A 78 -5.37 -11.54 -6.59
C LYS A 78 -5.32 -10.88 -7.99
N HIS A 79 -4.25 -10.12 -8.29
CA HIS A 79 -4.11 -9.36 -9.53
C HIS A 79 -5.33 -8.46 -9.84
N ALA A 80 -5.86 -7.78 -8.81
CA ALA A 80 -7.03 -6.92 -8.95
C ALA A 80 -6.78 -5.68 -9.81
N PHE A 81 -5.53 -5.21 -9.90
CA PHE A 81 -5.15 -4.00 -10.63
C PHE A 81 -4.08 -4.26 -11.69
N SER A 82 -4.11 -3.42 -12.72
CA SER A 82 -3.08 -3.30 -13.76
C SER A 82 -2.64 -1.84 -13.85
N ILE A 83 -1.42 -1.61 -14.35
CA ILE A 83 -0.87 -0.26 -14.56
C ILE A 83 -0.19 -0.16 -15.92
N SER A 84 -0.37 0.98 -16.59
CA SER A 84 0.36 1.32 -17.81
C SER A 84 1.77 1.75 -17.44
N SER A 85 2.78 1.06 -17.99
CA SER A 85 4.18 1.35 -17.71
C SER A 85 4.61 2.72 -18.22
N SER A 86 3.95 3.28 -19.23
CA SER A 86 4.31 4.57 -19.85
C SER A 86 3.51 5.75 -19.32
N THR A 87 2.23 5.55 -18.98
CA THR A 87 1.33 6.65 -18.56
C THR A 87 1.05 6.68 -17.06
N GLY A 88 1.38 5.61 -16.34
CA GLY A 88 1.08 5.45 -14.91
C GLY A 88 -0.41 5.30 -14.60
N GLU A 89 -1.26 5.14 -15.63
CA GLU A 89 -2.70 4.89 -15.46
C GLU A 89 -2.92 3.52 -14.81
N ILE A 90 -3.72 3.49 -13.75
CA ILE A 90 -4.09 2.30 -12.98
C ILE A 90 -5.56 2.00 -13.25
N TRP A 91 -5.87 0.75 -13.62
CA TRP A 91 -7.24 0.28 -13.82
C TRP A 91 -7.48 -1.07 -13.13
N VAL A 92 -8.76 -1.38 -12.94
CA VAL A 92 -9.20 -2.68 -12.43
C VAL A 92 -8.95 -3.75 -13.49
N GLU A 93 -8.19 -4.78 -13.16
CA GLU A 93 -7.99 -5.97 -13.98
C GLU A 93 -9.00 -7.07 -13.60
N SER A 94 -9.33 -7.19 -12.31
CA SER A 94 -10.27 -8.17 -11.78
C SER A 94 -10.90 -7.68 -10.48
N SER A 95 -12.21 -7.90 -10.31
CA SER A 95 -12.92 -7.63 -9.05
C SER A 95 -12.66 -8.68 -7.97
N ASN A 96 -11.99 -9.80 -8.26
CA ASN A 96 -11.81 -10.90 -7.31
C ASN A 96 -11.04 -10.50 -6.02
N GLY A 97 -10.27 -9.41 -6.08
CA GLY A 97 -9.54 -8.83 -4.94
C GLY A 97 -10.18 -7.57 -4.36
N LEU A 98 -11.39 -7.22 -4.80
CA LEU A 98 -12.18 -6.08 -4.38
C LEU A 98 -13.44 -6.61 -3.70
N ASP A 99 -13.31 -7.00 -2.45
CA ASP A 99 -14.39 -7.59 -1.65
C ASP A 99 -14.42 -6.80 -0.34
N PHE A 100 -15.51 -6.08 -0.10
CA PHE A 100 -15.69 -5.20 1.05
C PHE A 100 -15.73 -6.00 2.35
N GLU A 101 -16.38 -7.16 2.35
CA GLU A 101 -16.43 -8.07 3.50
C GLU A 101 -15.09 -8.73 3.82
N ASP A 102 -14.24 -9.02 2.82
CA ASP A 102 -12.87 -9.54 3.06
C ASP A 102 -11.93 -8.43 3.55
N ASN A 103 -11.84 -7.32 2.80
CA ASN A 103 -10.92 -6.24 3.13
C ASN A 103 -11.32 -4.88 2.53
N PRO A 104 -11.98 -4.01 3.31
CA PRO A 104 -12.53 -2.74 2.81
C PRO A 104 -11.45 -1.67 2.55
N ARG A 105 -10.20 -1.90 2.98
CA ARG A 105 -9.08 -0.97 2.79
C ARG A 105 -7.88 -1.68 2.18
N LEU A 106 -7.53 -1.29 0.97
CA LEU A 106 -6.36 -1.80 0.26
C LEU A 106 -5.26 -0.75 0.23
N ARG A 107 -4.00 -1.19 0.21
CA ARG A 107 -2.86 -0.29 0.04
C ARG A 107 -2.00 -0.77 -1.12
N LEU A 108 -2.14 -0.10 -2.26
CA LEU A 108 -1.38 -0.38 -3.47
C LEU A 108 -0.15 0.52 -3.51
N VAL A 109 1.04 -0.03 -3.74
CA VAL A 109 2.28 0.75 -3.86
C VAL A 109 2.73 0.70 -5.31
N VAL A 110 2.89 1.88 -5.90
CA VAL A 110 3.43 2.06 -7.25
C VAL A 110 4.90 2.44 -7.16
N LYS A 111 5.71 1.81 -8.00
CA LYS A 111 7.10 2.19 -8.26
C LYS A 111 7.16 2.99 -9.55
N ALA A 112 7.79 4.15 -9.48
CA ALA A 112 8.33 4.83 -10.65
C ALA A 112 9.83 4.57 -10.71
N GLU A 113 10.37 4.37 -11.91
CA GLU A 113 11.80 4.12 -12.10
C GLU A 113 12.33 4.75 -13.38
N THR A 114 13.60 5.13 -13.33
CA THR A 114 14.44 5.46 -14.48
C THR A 114 15.70 4.58 -14.40
N VAL A 115 16.61 4.75 -15.35
CA VAL A 115 17.89 4.02 -15.36
C VAL A 115 18.71 4.23 -14.06
N THR A 116 18.57 5.40 -13.42
CA THR A 116 19.45 5.82 -12.31
C THR A 116 18.72 6.07 -10.99
N SER A 117 17.38 6.08 -10.98
CA SER A 117 16.60 6.55 -9.84
C SER A 117 15.27 5.79 -9.73
N THR A 118 14.80 5.59 -8.50
CA THR A 118 13.52 4.95 -8.21
C THR A 118 12.76 5.76 -7.17
N SER A 119 11.45 5.77 -7.25
CA SER A 119 10.56 6.42 -6.29
C SER A 119 9.30 5.59 -6.09
N PHE A 120 8.64 5.76 -4.93
CA PHE A 120 7.46 5.00 -4.57
C PHE A 120 6.33 5.91 -4.10
N MET A 121 5.10 5.53 -4.42
CA MET A 121 3.89 6.22 -3.96
C MET A 121 2.83 5.21 -3.59
N ALA A 122 2.13 5.45 -2.48
CA ALA A 122 1.03 4.62 -2.04
C ALA A 122 -0.34 5.16 -2.50
N PHE A 123 -1.24 4.26 -2.85
CA PHE A 123 -2.64 4.50 -3.11
C PHE A 123 -3.43 3.73 -2.05
N ASN A 124 -4.04 4.45 -1.11
CA ASN A 124 -4.91 3.86 -0.11
C ASN A 124 -6.31 3.78 -0.72
N LEU A 125 -6.71 2.58 -1.12
CA LEU A 125 -7.99 2.35 -1.76
C LEU A 125 -9.03 2.03 -0.68
N VAL A 126 -10.14 2.74 -0.72
CA VAL A 126 -11.30 2.54 0.14
C VAL A 126 -12.41 1.93 -0.70
N LEU A 127 -12.74 0.67 -0.42
CA LEU A 127 -13.84 -0.01 -1.10
C LEU A 127 -15.18 0.58 -0.64
N GLN A 128 -16.09 0.74 -1.59
CA GLN A 128 -17.48 1.07 -1.35
C GLN A 128 -18.29 -0.21 -1.39
N ASP A 129 -19.00 -0.47 -0.29
CA ASP A 129 -19.92 -1.59 -0.10
C ASP A 129 -21.08 -1.52 -1.11
N VAL A 130 -21.36 -2.67 -1.72
CA VAL A 130 -22.50 -2.95 -2.58
C VAL A 130 -23.25 -4.12 -1.95
N ASN A 131 -24.56 -3.96 -1.76
CA ASN A 131 -25.40 -5.02 -1.21
C ASN A 131 -25.52 -6.23 -2.16
N ASP A 132 -24.52 -7.13 -2.11
CA ASP A 132 -24.43 -8.37 -2.87
C ASP A 132 -24.56 -9.62 -1.98
N ASN A 133 -24.60 -9.42 -0.66
CA ASN A 133 -24.76 -10.45 0.35
C ASN A 133 -26.23 -10.66 0.75
N LEU A 134 -26.81 -11.79 0.35
CA LEU A 134 -28.19 -12.15 0.74
C LEU A 134 -28.31 -12.37 2.25
N PRO A 135 -29.40 -11.91 2.90
CA PRO A 135 -29.63 -12.16 4.31
C PRO A 135 -29.78 -13.66 4.58
N ARG A 136 -29.21 -14.12 5.70
CA ARG A 136 -29.30 -15.52 6.14
C ARG A 136 -29.79 -15.61 7.57
N PHE A 137 -30.76 -16.48 7.81
CA PHE A 137 -31.12 -16.88 9.16
C PHE A 137 -29.97 -17.68 9.77
N GLN A 138 -29.63 -17.39 11.03
CA GLN A 138 -28.61 -18.13 11.78
C GLN A 138 -29.07 -19.55 12.13
N LEU A 139 -30.38 -19.70 12.37
CA LEU A 139 -30.99 -20.97 12.72
C LEU A 139 -31.96 -21.40 11.63
N GLN A 140 -32.05 -22.71 11.41
CA GLN A 140 -33.07 -23.28 10.55
C GLN A 140 -34.48 -23.09 11.14
N ASN A 141 -34.59 -23.07 12.48
CA ASN A 141 -35.83 -22.84 13.21
C ASN A 141 -35.59 -21.92 14.41
N TYR A 142 -36.47 -20.95 14.63
CA TYR A 142 -36.52 -20.14 15.84
C TYR A 142 -37.70 -20.61 16.69
N VAL A 143 -37.45 -20.99 17.94
CA VAL A 143 -38.49 -21.42 18.89
C VAL A 143 -38.62 -20.37 19.98
N ALA A 144 -39.85 -19.90 20.20
CA ALA A 144 -40.17 -18.97 21.27
C ALA A 144 -41.40 -19.47 22.04
N TYR A 145 -41.42 -19.25 23.35
CA TYR A 145 -42.53 -19.57 24.23
C TYR A 145 -43.13 -18.26 24.75
N MET A 146 -44.44 -18.08 24.61
CA MET A 146 -45.16 -16.96 25.21
C MET A 146 -46.03 -17.47 26.35
N LYS A 147 -46.01 -16.74 27.47
CA LYS A 147 -47.00 -16.93 28.54
C LYS A 147 -48.29 -16.25 28.13
N GLU A 148 -49.38 -16.98 28.35
CA GLU A 148 -50.74 -16.44 28.35
C GLU A 148 -50.92 -15.43 29.50
#